data_AF-A0A2W6USQ5-F1
#
_entry.id   AF-A0A2W6USQ5-F1
#
_cell.length_a   1.000
_cell.length_b   1.000
_cell.length_c   1.000
_cell.angle_alpha   90.00
_cell.angle_beta   90.00
_cell.angle_gamma   90.00
#
_symmetry.space_group_name_H-M   'P 1'
#
loop_
_entity.id
_entity.type
_entity.pdbx_description
1 polymer ?
#
loop_
_entity_poly.entity_id
_entity_poly.type
_entity_poly.pdbx_seq_one_letter_code
_entity_poly.pdbx_strand_id
1 'polypeptide(L)'
;MRAFVRSYIQAEKARREENGDKGFSLIELIVVVVILGVLAAVAIPIFFGIQADAEQNSLDAIAANGASQAAAAIAQGEAVDFSNLAEGDVTVGWEGGTAATEIDDICVVATRGATAEAPTGDGQGIAGPGCTP
;
A
#
# COMPACT_ATOMS: atom_id res chain seq x y z
N MET A 1 48.25 -42.98 -28.66
CA MET A 1 47.67 -41.89 -27.83
C MET A 1 46.49 -41.15 -28.48
N ARG A 2 46.44 -40.93 -29.80
CA ARG A 2 45.35 -40.18 -30.46
C ARG A 2 43.97 -40.88 -30.48
N ALA A 3 43.93 -42.22 -30.41
CA ALA A 3 42.69 -42.99 -30.43
C ALA A 3 41.89 -42.85 -29.12
N PHE A 4 42.58 -42.87 -27.97
CA PHE A 4 41.96 -42.81 -26.64
C PHE A 4 41.32 -41.43 -26.33
N VAL A 5 41.90 -40.36 -26.90
CA VAL A 5 41.38 -39.00 -26.76
C VAL A 5 40.08 -38.82 -27.56
N ARG A 6 39.97 -39.44 -28.74
CA ARG A 6 38.74 -39.35 -29.57
C ARG A 6 37.57 -40.07 -28.91
N SER A 7 37.80 -41.23 -28.29
CA SER A 7 36.73 -41.96 -27.58
C SER A 7 36.20 -41.18 -26.37
N TYR A 8 37.07 -40.47 -25.64
CA TYR A 8 36.64 -39.66 -24.49
C TYR A 8 35.83 -38.43 -24.93
N ILE A 9 36.28 -37.72 -25.97
CA ILE A 9 35.57 -36.53 -26.49
C ILE A 9 34.21 -36.90 -27.12
N GLN A 10 34.12 -38.06 -27.79
CA GLN A 10 32.86 -38.51 -28.37
C GLN A 10 31.82 -38.90 -27.30
N ALA A 11 32.24 -39.50 -26.19
CA ALA A 11 31.36 -39.81 -25.07
C ALA A 11 30.79 -38.55 -24.40
N GLU A 12 31.60 -37.48 -24.29
CA GLU A 12 31.16 -36.22 -23.69
C GLU A 12 30.18 -35.45 -24.60
N LYS A 13 30.41 -35.48 -25.91
CA LYS A 13 29.49 -34.87 -26.88
C LYS A 13 28.14 -35.59 -26.92
N ALA A 14 28.14 -36.92 -26.84
CA ALA A 14 26.92 -37.72 -26.75
C ALA A 14 26.12 -37.43 -25.46
N ARG A 15 26.79 -37.20 -24.32
CA ARG A 15 26.12 -36.79 -23.06
C ARG A 15 25.49 -35.39 -23.15
N ARG A 16 26.12 -34.44 -23.85
CA ARG A 16 25.53 -33.10 -24.07
C ARG A 16 24.29 -33.15 -24.97
N GLU A 17 24.27 -34.05 -25.95
CA GLU A 17 23.10 -34.29 -26.81
C GLU A 17 21.99 -35.04 -26.05
N GLU A 18 22.33 -35.96 -25.13
CA GLU A 18 21.39 -36.66 -24.25
C GLU A 18 20.74 -35.73 -23.21
N ASN A 19 21.51 -34.77 -22.67
CA ASN A 19 21.01 -33.78 -21.70
C ASN A 19 20.28 -32.60 -22.35
N GLY A 20 20.21 -32.51 -23.68
CA GLY A 20 19.32 -31.62 -24.41
C GLY A 20 19.17 -30.23 -23.79
N ASP A 21 20.27 -29.52 -23.58
CA ASP A 21 20.25 -28.13 -23.10
C ASP A 21 19.61 -27.23 -24.16
N LYS A 22 18.27 -27.25 -24.19
CA LYS A 22 17.44 -26.38 -25.02
C LYS A 22 17.48 -25.00 -24.39
N GLY A 23 18.24 -24.08 -25.00
CA GLY A 23 18.18 -22.67 -24.64
C GLY A 23 16.77 -22.11 -24.83
N PHE A 24 16.44 -21.07 -24.06
CA PHE A 24 15.16 -20.37 -24.18
C PHE A 24 15.06 -19.69 -25.56
N SER A 25 13.97 -19.91 -26.26
CA SER A 25 13.75 -19.31 -27.57
C SER A 25 13.39 -17.82 -27.44
N LEU A 26 13.89 -16.99 -28.35
CA LEU A 26 13.51 -15.57 -28.40
C LEU A 26 12.00 -15.38 -28.54
N ILE A 27 11.31 -16.28 -29.25
CA ILE A 27 9.86 -16.20 -29.38
C ILE A 27 9.12 -16.58 -28.10
N GLU A 28 9.68 -17.48 -27.28
CA GLU A 28 9.12 -17.82 -25.97
C GLU A 28 9.18 -16.61 -25.04
N LEU A 29 10.30 -15.86 -25.07
CA LEU A 29 10.41 -14.61 -24.30
C LEU A 29 9.41 -13.56 -24.76
N ILE A 30 9.24 -13.40 -26.07
CA ILE A 30 8.32 -12.42 -26.64
C ILE A 30 6.87 -12.72 -26.25
N VAL A 31 6.43 -13.97 -26.36
CA VAL A 31 5.06 -14.35 -26.00
C VAL A 31 4.80 -14.10 -24.50
N VAL A 32 5.78 -14.38 -23.63
CA VAL A 32 5.65 -14.14 -22.19
C VAL A 32 5.46 -12.65 -21.88
N VAL A 33 6.30 -11.76 -22.44
CA VAL A 33 6.16 -10.32 -22.19
C VAL A 33 4.88 -9.73 -22.78
N VAL A 34 4.39 -10.29 -23.89
CA VAL A 34 3.08 -9.91 -24.46
C VAL A 34 1.94 -10.27 -23.51
N ILE A 35 1.96 -11.49 -22.95
CA ILE A 35 0.94 -11.91 -21.98
C ILE A 35 1.03 -11.05 -20.72
N LEU A 36 2.23 -10.83 -20.17
CA LEU A 36 2.44 -9.95 -19.02
C LEU A 36 1.98 -8.51 -19.29
N GLY A 37 2.19 -8.00 -20.51
CA GLY A 37 1.73 -6.68 -20.93
C GLY A 37 0.20 -6.55 -20.90
N VAL A 38 -0.52 -7.56 -21.39
CA VAL A 38 -1.99 -7.59 -21.33
C VAL A 38 -2.50 -7.67 -19.89
N LEU A 39 -1.88 -8.53 -19.06
CA LEU A 39 -2.24 -8.65 -17.65
C LEU A 39 -1.98 -7.34 -16.89
N ALA A 40 -0.84 -6.69 -17.13
CA ALA A 40 -0.49 -5.42 -16.50
C ALA A 40 -1.45 -4.29 -16.88
N ALA A 41 -1.89 -4.23 -18.15
CA ALA A 41 -2.83 -3.22 -18.62
C ALA A 41 -4.17 -3.24 -17.86
N VAL A 42 -4.62 -4.42 -17.41
CA VAL A 42 -5.85 -4.57 -16.61
C VAL A 42 -5.56 -4.46 -15.11
N ALA A 43 -4.45 -5.03 -14.64
CA ALA A 43 -4.14 -5.10 -13.21
C ALA A 43 -3.78 -3.74 -12.60
N ILE A 44 -3.02 -2.90 -13.33
CA ILE A 44 -2.55 -1.59 -12.83
C ILE A 44 -3.69 -0.65 -12.40
N PRO A 45 -4.73 -0.38 -13.23
CA PRO A 45 -5.79 0.54 -12.83
C PRO A 45 -6.60 0.02 -11.63
N ILE A 46 -6.85 -1.29 -11.56
CA ILE A 46 -7.53 -1.91 -10.42
C ILE A 46 -6.70 -1.76 -9.14
N PHE A 47 -5.39 -1.98 -9.24
CA PHE A 47 -4.48 -1.84 -8.11
C PHE A 47 -4.41 -0.41 -7.57
N PHE A 48 -4.53 0.62 -8.42
CA PHE A 48 -4.62 2.00 -7.95
C PHE A 48 -5.91 2.28 -7.18
N GLY A 49 -7.06 1.78 -7.63
CA GLY A 49 -8.32 1.90 -6.88
C GLY A 49 -8.24 1.24 -5.50
N ILE A 50 -7.74 0.01 -5.42
CA ILE A 50 -7.57 -0.71 -4.15
C ILE A 50 -6.63 0.03 -3.19
N GLN A 51 -5.55 0.62 -3.70
CA GLN A 51 -4.63 1.41 -2.88
C GLN A 51 -5.31 2.66 -2.32
N ALA A 52 -6.05 3.41 -3.15
CA ALA A 52 -6.78 4.59 -2.71
C ALA A 52 -7.85 4.25 -1.66
N ASP A 53 -8.62 3.17 -1.88
CA ASP A 53 -9.62 2.71 -0.91
C ASP A 53 -8.97 2.26 0.40
N ALA A 54 -7.86 1.51 0.33
CA ALA A 54 -7.12 1.08 1.52
C ALA A 54 -6.55 2.28 2.29
N GLU A 55 -6.09 3.29 1.58
CA GLU A 55 -5.57 4.52 2.14
C GLU A 55 -6.66 5.31 2.87
N GLN A 56 -7.82 5.50 2.24
CA GLN A 56 -8.97 6.19 2.83
C GLN A 56 -9.49 5.44 4.06
N ASN A 57 -9.67 4.12 3.96
CA ASN A 57 -10.09 3.28 5.08
C ASN A 57 -9.10 3.35 6.26
N SER A 58 -7.80 3.46 5.97
CA SER A 58 -6.78 3.65 7.01
C SER A 58 -6.93 5.00 7.71
N LEU A 59 -7.25 6.08 6.99
CA LEU A 59 -7.46 7.39 7.59
C LEU A 59 -8.74 7.45 8.42
N ASP A 60 -9.84 6.87 7.91
CA ASP A 60 -11.10 6.77 8.64
C ASP A 60 -10.91 5.99 9.95
N ALA A 61 -10.15 4.90 9.91
CA ALA A 61 -9.81 4.12 11.09
C ALA A 61 -8.97 4.94 12.09
N ILE A 62 -7.96 5.69 11.63
CA ILE A 62 -7.13 6.54 12.50
C ILE A 62 -7.99 7.64 13.13
N ALA A 63 -8.85 8.30 12.36
CA ALA A 63 -9.76 9.32 12.85
C ALA A 63 -10.73 8.76 13.90
N ALA A 64 -11.32 7.57 13.67
CA ALA A 64 -12.22 6.93 14.62
C ALA A 64 -11.51 6.53 15.93
N ASN A 65 -10.27 6.06 15.84
CA ASN A 65 -9.43 5.81 17.02
C ASN A 65 -9.13 7.10 17.77
N GLY A 66 -8.82 8.19 17.05
CA GLY A 66 -8.60 9.51 17.62
C GLY A 66 -9.84 10.05 18.32
N ALA A 67 -11.03 9.94 17.71
CA ALA A 67 -12.29 10.34 18.35
C ALA A 67 -12.56 9.55 19.63
N SER A 68 -12.29 8.24 19.62
CA SER A 68 -12.42 7.38 20.80
C SER A 68 -11.43 7.75 21.91
N GLN A 69 -10.18 8.06 21.55
CA GLN A 69 -9.14 8.54 22.47
C GLN A 69 -9.51 9.90 23.07
N ALA A 70 -9.98 10.82 22.23
CA ALA A 70 -10.46 12.14 22.64
C ALA A 70 -11.61 12.02 23.65
N ALA A 71 -12.60 11.18 23.36
CA ALA A 71 -13.73 10.95 24.26
C ALA A 71 -13.27 10.40 25.61
N ALA A 72 -12.34 9.43 25.60
CA ALA A 72 -11.80 8.85 26.82
C ALA A 72 -11.00 9.86 27.66
N ALA A 73 -10.18 10.70 27.03
CA ALA A 73 -9.38 11.72 27.70
C ALA A 73 -10.27 12.85 28.28
N ILE A 74 -11.24 13.35 27.50
CA ILE A 74 -12.22 14.34 27.97
C ILE A 74 -13.02 13.81 29.16
N ALA A 75 -13.49 12.55 29.09
CA ALA A 75 -14.22 11.93 30.20
C ALA A 75 -13.37 11.78 31.48
N GLN A 76 -12.04 11.68 31.34
CA GLN A 76 -11.08 11.62 32.45
C GLN A 76 -10.61 13.00 32.92
N GLY A 77 -10.95 14.08 32.20
CA GLY A 77 -10.43 15.42 32.46
C GLY A 77 -8.95 15.60 32.12
N GLU A 78 -8.42 14.76 31.23
CA GLU A 78 -7.03 14.80 30.76
C GLU A 78 -6.91 15.55 29.42
N ALA A 79 -5.71 16.05 29.12
CA ALA A 79 -5.45 16.62 27.81
C ALA A 79 -5.55 15.55 26.71
N VAL A 80 -6.19 15.89 25.60
CA VAL A 80 -6.23 15.02 24.43
C VAL A 80 -4.90 15.13 23.68
N ASP A 81 -4.23 14.00 23.51
CA ASP A 81 -3.00 13.89 22.73
C ASP A 81 -3.19 12.86 21.62
N PHE A 82 -2.96 13.29 20.37
CA PHE A 82 -3.04 12.44 19.18
C PHE A 82 -1.65 12.02 18.65
N SER A 83 -0.57 12.36 19.34
CA SER A 83 0.80 12.12 18.90
C SER A 83 1.10 10.65 18.58
N ASN A 84 0.46 9.73 19.29
CA ASN A 84 0.60 8.28 19.09
C ASN A 84 -0.17 7.75 17.86
N LEU A 85 -1.02 8.58 17.25
CA LEU A 85 -1.78 8.25 16.04
C LEU A 85 -1.18 8.89 14.78
N ALA A 86 -0.25 9.84 14.96
CA ALA A 86 0.51 10.43 13.88
C ALA A 86 1.68 9.49 13.52
N GLU A 87 1.62 8.88 12.34
CA GLU A 87 2.71 8.05 11.81
C GLU A 87 3.01 8.40 10.35
N GLY A 88 4.30 8.53 10.03
CA GLY A 88 4.75 8.94 8.70
C GLY A 88 4.22 10.32 8.32
N ASP A 89 3.56 10.40 7.16
CA ASP A 89 2.97 11.63 6.62
C ASP A 89 1.51 11.86 7.09
N VAL A 90 1.04 11.12 8.09
CA VAL A 90 -0.32 11.28 8.65
C VAL A 90 -0.29 12.19 9.88
N THR A 91 -1.09 13.24 9.85
CA THR A 91 -1.35 14.11 11.00
C THR A 91 -2.78 13.93 11.49
N VAL A 92 -2.97 13.91 12.80
CA VAL A 92 -4.28 13.77 13.44
C VAL A 92 -4.55 14.99 14.31
N GLY A 93 -5.76 15.53 14.23
CA GLY A 93 -6.14 16.70 14.99
C GLY A 93 -7.63 16.93 15.02
N TRP A 94 -8.04 18.04 15.63
CA TRP A 94 -9.43 18.45 15.68
C TRP A 94 -9.87 19.06 14.35
N GLU A 95 -11.10 18.76 13.93
CA GLU A 95 -11.72 19.49 12.84
C GLU A 95 -11.83 20.99 13.21
N GLY A 96 -11.40 21.87 12.30
CA GLY A 96 -11.38 23.32 12.57
C GLY A 96 -10.29 23.79 13.55
N GLY A 97 -9.45 22.89 14.07
CA GLY A 97 -8.29 23.22 14.91
C GLY A 97 -8.60 23.64 16.35
N THR A 98 -9.87 23.59 16.77
CA THR A 98 -10.30 23.87 18.14
C THR A 98 -10.58 22.57 18.89
N ALA A 99 -9.96 22.40 20.07
CA ALA A 99 -10.20 21.22 20.88
C ALA A 99 -11.66 21.17 21.37
N ALA A 100 -12.31 20.01 21.22
CA ALA A 100 -13.63 19.79 21.79
C ALA A 100 -13.55 19.78 23.32
N THR A 101 -14.52 20.43 23.96
CA THR A 101 -14.66 20.45 25.43
C THR A 101 -15.77 19.55 25.92
N GLU A 102 -16.67 19.15 25.03
CA GLU A 102 -17.79 18.24 25.30
C GLU A 102 -17.70 17.03 24.38
N ILE A 103 -18.29 15.91 24.82
CA ILE A 103 -18.23 14.65 24.06
C ILE A 103 -18.98 14.79 22.72
N ASP A 104 -20.09 15.54 22.72
CA ASP A 104 -20.93 15.71 21.54
C ASP A 104 -20.24 16.53 20.43
N ASP A 105 -19.27 17.38 20.80
CA ASP A 105 -18.52 18.24 19.87
C ASP A 105 -17.22 17.59 19.35
N ILE A 106 -16.96 16.33 19.71
CA ILE A 106 -15.76 15.64 19.23
C ILE A 106 -15.87 15.45 17.72
N CYS A 107 -14.96 16.09 16.98
CA CYS A 107 -14.66 15.75 15.61
C CYS A 107 -13.16 15.73 15.34
N VAL A 108 -12.66 14.57 14.93
CA VAL A 108 -11.24 14.31 14.70
C VAL A 108 -11.01 14.05 13.22
N VAL A 109 -9.95 14.65 12.69
CA VAL A 109 -9.52 14.52 11.31
C VAL A 109 -8.12 13.91 11.26
N ALA A 110 -7.96 12.85 10.48
CA ALA A 110 -6.68 12.28 10.09
C ALA A 110 -6.39 12.68 8.64
N THR A 111 -5.31 13.41 8.39
CA THR A 111 -4.91 13.90 7.06
C THR A 111 -3.59 13.30 6.65
N ARG A 112 -3.45 12.85 5.41
CA ARG A 112 -2.16 12.41 4.84
C ARG A 112 -1.60 13.47 3.90
N GLY A 113 -0.35 13.90 4.16
CA GLY A 113 0.38 14.86 3.33
C GLY A 113 -0.01 16.32 3.59
N ALA A 114 0.99 17.21 3.57
CA ALA A 114 0.83 18.65 3.79
C ALA A 114 0.33 19.41 2.54
N THR A 115 -0.70 18.93 1.86
CA THR A 115 -1.45 19.77 0.92
C THR A 115 -2.72 20.25 1.60
N ALA A 116 -2.63 21.45 2.18
CA ALA A 116 -3.78 22.34 2.28
C ALA A 116 -4.48 22.36 0.90
N GLU A 117 -5.79 22.18 0.88
CA GLU A 117 -6.61 21.75 -0.25
C GLU A 117 -6.50 20.26 -0.63
N ALA A 118 -6.95 19.38 0.26
CA ALA A 118 -7.85 18.33 -0.18
C ALA A 118 -9.28 18.91 -0.09
N PRO A 119 -9.99 19.10 -1.22
CA PRO A 119 -11.41 19.41 -1.17
C PRO A 119 -12.08 18.17 -0.57
N THR A 120 -12.76 18.32 0.58
CA THR A 120 -13.77 17.42 1.14
C THR A 120 -13.96 16.11 0.34
N GLY A 121 -13.17 15.06 0.62
CA GLY A 121 -13.39 13.73 0.03
C GLY A 121 -12.19 12.80 -0.06
N ASP A 122 -11.04 13.25 -0.58
CA ASP A 122 -9.92 12.34 -0.90
C ASP A 122 -8.68 12.66 -0.06
N GLY A 123 -8.29 11.77 0.86
CA GLY A 123 -7.05 11.90 1.65
C GLY A 123 -7.22 12.44 3.08
N GLN A 124 -8.46 12.52 3.57
CA GLN A 124 -8.78 12.82 4.96
C GLN A 124 -9.81 11.83 5.50
N GLY A 125 -9.56 11.28 6.68
CA GLY A 125 -10.55 10.54 7.45
C GLY A 125 -11.12 11.41 8.54
N ILE A 126 -12.44 11.40 8.71
CA ILE A 126 -13.16 12.25 9.68
C ILE A 126 -14.04 11.36 10.53
N ALA A 127 -13.96 11.51 11.86
CA ALA A 127 -14.78 10.72 12.78
C ALA A 127 -15.07 11.46 14.09
N GLY A 128 -16.26 11.21 14.61
CA GLY A 128 -16.73 11.76 15.88
C GLY A 128 -18.21 12.15 15.84
N PRO A 129 -18.88 12.25 17.00
CA PRO A 129 -20.29 12.63 17.09
C PRO A 129 -20.56 14.08 16.62
N GLY A 130 -19.58 14.97 16.70
CA GLY A 130 -19.70 16.37 16.29
C GLY A 130 -19.41 16.61 14.81
N CYS A 131 -18.95 15.59 14.08
CA CYS A 131 -18.63 15.74 12.67
C CYS A 131 -19.90 15.89 11.84
N THR A 132 -19.98 16.98 11.07
CA THR A 132 -21.06 17.19 10.10
C THR A 132 -20.70 16.55 8.76
N PRO A 133 -21.64 15.84 8.11
CA PRO A 133 -21.40 15.27 6.78
C PRO A 133 -21.27 16.32 5.67
#